data_AF-A0A843LBV3-F1
#
_entry.id   AF-A0A843LBV3-F1
#
_cell.length_a   1.000
_cell.length_b   1.000
_cell.length_c   1.000
_cell.angle_alpha   90.00
_cell.angle_beta   90.00
_cell.angle_gamma   90.00
#
_symmetry.space_group_name_H-M   'P 1'
#
loop_
_entity.id
_entity.type
_entity.pdbx_description
1 polymer ?
#
loop_
_entity_poly.entity_id
_entity_poly.type
_entity_poly.pdbx_seq_one_letter_code
_entity_poly.pdbx_strand_id
1 'polypeptide(L)'
;MKIFLTYCSWQKNDSFKKTNEAVTPDRLYTSERIQKFIKACKKAEAFWAIFSDEYGVWFPGERRRWYDKPPDTVTPAEFEQLVSRAEKSLEKYEIFFYGDTGDSKFHPLYQNLIERLKDAGLKITLFSDPGDIASLTNEKSDIYNPRSGVLFLTICSFRKAEEGFPYYNEDDTICAKYLPDRRDQIISKRK
;
A
#
# COMPACT_ATOMS: atom_id res chain seq x y z
N MET A 1 1.29 -6.94 8.49
CA MET A 1 1.80 -5.69 7.89
C MET A 1 0.65 -4.71 7.79
N LYS A 2 0.89 -3.41 7.94
CA LYS A 2 -0.18 -2.39 7.81
C LYS A 2 -0.26 -1.89 6.36
N ILE A 3 -1.46 -1.65 5.87
CA ILE A 3 -1.69 -0.94 4.61
C ILE A 3 -2.72 0.16 4.80
N PHE A 4 -2.44 1.33 4.25
CA PHE A 4 -3.37 2.44 4.18
C PHE A 4 -4.10 2.39 2.84
N LEU A 5 -5.42 2.37 2.85
CA LEU A 5 -6.24 2.27 1.65
C LEU A 5 -7.18 3.46 1.58
N THR A 6 -7.34 4.08 0.42
CA THR A 6 -8.44 5.03 0.18
C THR A 6 -9.18 4.68 -1.10
N TYR A 7 -10.39 5.19 -1.29
CA TYR A 7 -11.16 4.98 -2.50
C TYR A 7 -10.84 6.02 -3.58
N CYS A 8 -11.05 5.66 -4.85
CA CYS A 8 -10.75 6.49 -5.99
C CYS A 8 -11.61 7.76 -6.08
N SER A 9 -11.36 8.57 -7.09
CA SER A 9 -12.15 9.77 -7.39
C SER A 9 -12.33 9.93 -8.89
N TRP A 10 -13.36 10.68 -9.28
CA TRP A 10 -13.57 11.05 -10.67
C TRP A 10 -12.49 12.02 -11.19
N GLN A 11 -11.87 12.80 -10.30
CA GLN A 11 -10.84 13.79 -10.65
C GLN A 11 -9.52 13.10 -10.99
N LYS A 12 -9.23 13.03 -12.29
CA LYS A 12 -8.02 12.45 -12.87
C LYS A 12 -7.33 13.46 -13.78
N ASN A 13 -6.05 13.23 -14.05
CA ASN A 13 -5.29 14.04 -14.99
C ASN A 13 -5.64 13.66 -16.44
N ASP A 14 -6.47 14.48 -17.07
CA ASP A 14 -6.97 14.26 -18.44
C ASP A 14 -5.88 14.35 -19.52
N SER A 15 -4.68 14.83 -19.20
CA SER A 15 -3.55 14.77 -20.13
C SER A 15 -3.21 13.32 -20.54
N PHE A 16 -3.53 12.33 -19.69
CA PHE A 16 -3.32 10.91 -20.00
C PHE A 16 -4.47 10.24 -20.77
N LYS A 17 -5.63 10.92 -20.92
CA LYS A 17 -6.84 10.33 -21.51
C LYS A 17 -6.64 9.88 -22.97
N LYS A 18 -5.76 10.57 -23.71
CA LYS A 18 -5.51 10.31 -25.15
C LYS A 18 -4.12 9.74 -25.45
N THR A 19 -3.24 9.62 -24.45
CA THR A 19 -1.84 9.23 -24.68
C THR A 19 -1.62 7.72 -24.62
N ASN A 20 -2.64 6.95 -24.19
CA ASN A 20 -2.54 5.52 -23.91
C ASN A 20 -1.42 5.16 -22.91
N GLU A 21 -0.87 6.16 -22.20
CA GLU A 21 0.20 6.02 -21.24
C GLU A 21 -0.33 5.33 -19.98
N ALA A 22 0.39 4.31 -19.52
CA ALA A 22 0.16 3.72 -18.21
C ALA A 22 0.95 4.52 -17.16
N VAL A 23 0.26 5.07 -16.18
CA VAL A 23 0.83 5.93 -15.12
C VAL A 23 0.56 5.33 -13.75
N THR A 24 1.26 5.80 -12.73
CA THR A 24 1.05 5.42 -11.32
C THR A 24 -0.14 6.18 -10.72
N PRO A 25 -0.75 5.68 -9.63
CA PRO A 25 -1.96 6.28 -9.08
C PRO A 25 -1.74 7.72 -8.58
N ASP A 26 -0.55 8.04 -8.08
CA ASP A 26 -0.18 9.39 -7.63
C ASP A 26 -0.04 10.41 -8.76
N ARG A 27 0.20 9.95 -9.99
CA ARG A 27 0.18 10.78 -11.20
C ARG A 27 -1.22 10.87 -11.81
N LEU A 28 -2.03 9.82 -11.70
CA LEU A 28 -3.36 9.79 -12.31
C LEU A 28 -4.37 10.63 -11.53
N TYR A 29 -4.56 10.38 -10.24
CA TYR A 29 -5.62 11.03 -9.47
C TYR A 29 -5.21 12.44 -9.06
N THR A 30 -6.09 13.42 -9.26
CA THR A 30 -5.79 14.83 -8.98
C THR A 30 -6.63 15.39 -7.83
N SER A 31 -7.57 14.62 -7.27
CA SER A 31 -8.38 15.09 -6.15
C SER A 31 -7.54 15.44 -4.92
N GLU A 32 -7.91 16.52 -4.26
CA GLU A 32 -7.22 17.00 -3.07
C GLU A 32 -7.18 15.94 -1.96
N ARG A 33 -8.29 15.21 -1.75
CA ARG A 33 -8.37 14.09 -0.78
C ARG A 33 -7.30 13.04 -1.04
N ILE A 34 -7.19 12.55 -2.29
CA ILE A 34 -6.23 11.50 -2.65
C ILE A 34 -4.81 12.04 -2.58
N GLN A 35 -4.56 13.25 -3.06
CA GLN A 35 -3.22 13.84 -3.02
C GLN A 35 -2.73 14.10 -1.60
N LYS A 36 -3.61 14.57 -0.69
CA LYS A 36 -3.30 14.69 0.75
C LYS A 36 -2.98 13.34 1.38
N PHE A 37 -3.81 12.33 1.11
CA PHE A 37 -3.58 10.96 1.58
C PHE A 37 -2.22 10.41 1.11
N ILE A 38 -1.92 10.47 -0.19
CA ILE A 38 -0.65 9.99 -0.75
C ILE A 38 0.52 10.74 -0.15
N LYS A 39 0.43 12.07 -0.02
CA LYS A 39 1.49 12.89 0.58
C LYS A 39 1.76 12.49 2.03
N ALA A 40 0.71 12.24 2.81
CA ALA A 40 0.82 11.78 4.19
C ALA A 40 1.46 10.39 4.27
N CYS A 41 1.03 9.43 3.45
CA CYS A 41 1.64 8.10 3.40
C CYS A 41 3.12 8.16 2.99
N LYS A 42 3.47 8.93 1.94
CA LYS A 42 4.86 9.12 1.51
C LYS A 42 5.72 9.74 2.62
N LYS A 43 5.19 10.72 3.35
CA LYS A 43 5.90 11.37 4.47
C LYS A 43 6.12 10.42 5.65
N ALA A 44 5.17 9.55 5.92
CA ALA A 44 5.24 8.57 7.01
C ALA A 44 5.94 7.26 6.61
N GLU A 45 6.44 7.15 5.37
CA GLU A 45 6.97 5.91 4.79
C GLU A 45 5.98 4.72 4.90
N ALA A 46 4.68 5.03 4.92
CA ALA A 46 3.62 4.07 5.09
C ALA A 46 3.33 3.32 3.79
N PHE A 47 3.01 2.02 3.87
CA PHE A 47 2.55 1.26 2.72
C PHE A 47 1.10 1.60 2.39
N TRP A 48 0.79 1.92 1.14
CA TRP A 48 -0.54 2.42 0.77
C TRP A 48 -1.03 1.88 -0.57
N ALA A 49 -2.33 1.97 -0.82
CA ALA A 49 -2.97 1.69 -2.11
C ALA A 49 -4.23 2.54 -2.31
N ILE A 50 -4.77 2.53 -3.54
CA ILE A 50 -6.07 3.14 -3.86
C ILE A 50 -7.02 2.06 -4.38
N PHE A 51 -8.23 2.00 -3.85
CA PHE A 51 -9.29 1.16 -4.40
C PHE A 51 -9.94 1.86 -5.60
N SER A 52 -9.81 1.25 -6.78
CA SER A 52 -10.32 1.68 -8.08
C SER A 52 -11.58 0.90 -8.46
N ASP A 53 -12.60 1.61 -8.93
CA ASP A 53 -13.86 1.01 -9.41
C ASP A 53 -13.68 0.12 -10.66
N GLU A 54 -12.54 0.22 -11.34
CA GLU A 54 -12.19 -0.58 -12.53
C GLU A 54 -11.18 -1.68 -12.18
N TYR A 55 -10.10 -1.30 -11.48
CA TYR A 55 -8.94 -2.18 -11.30
C TYR A 55 -8.91 -2.90 -9.94
N GLY A 56 -9.76 -2.51 -8.98
CA GLY A 56 -9.67 -2.97 -7.60
C GLY A 56 -8.51 -2.29 -6.86
N VAL A 57 -7.74 -3.04 -6.07
CA VAL A 57 -6.64 -2.48 -5.28
C VAL A 57 -5.47 -2.10 -6.18
N TRP A 58 -5.15 -0.81 -6.23
CA TRP A 58 -4.10 -0.24 -7.05
C TRP A 58 -2.93 0.24 -6.18
N PHE A 59 -1.83 -0.52 -6.20
CA PHE A 59 -0.61 -0.24 -5.44
C PHE A 59 0.26 0.88 -6.06
N PRO A 60 1.16 1.52 -5.28
CA PRO A 60 1.87 2.73 -5.67
C PRO A 60 2.78 2.57 -6.88
N GLY A 61 3.39 1.38 -7.03
CA GLY A 61 4.29 1.06 -8.14
C GLY A 61 3.59 0.53 -9.39
N GLU A 62 2.30 0.21 -9.31
CA GLU A 62 1.58 -0.31 -10.46
C GLU A 62 1.23 0.80 -11.44
N ARG A 63 1.37 0.51 -12.73
CA ARG A 63 1.04 1.44 -13.81
C ARG A 63 -0.23 0.96 -14.52
N ARG A 64 -1.23 1.84 -14.61
CA ARG A 64 -2.49 1.58 -15.33
C ARG A 64 -2.82 2.74 -16.26
N ARG A 65 -3.62 2.46 -17.29
CA ARG A 65 -4.10 3.49 -18.23
C ARG A 65 -5.20 4.32 -17.58
N TRP A 66 -5.36 5.54 -18.07
CA TRP A 66 -6.50 6.39 -17.74
C TRP A 66 -7.81 5.64 -18.04
N TYR A 67 -8.80 5.77 -17.16
CA TYR A 67 -10.08 5.06 -17.26
C TYR A 67 -11.24 5.92 -16.75
N ASP A 68 -12.44 5.64 -17.26
CA ASP A 68 -13.69 6.30 -16.89
C ASP A 68 -14.72 5.25 -16.46
N LYS A 69 -14.67 4.87 -15.18
CA LYS A 69 -15.61 3.95 -14.56
C LYS A 69 -16.17 4.64 -13.30
N PRO A 70 -17.37 5.22 -13.36
CA PRO A 70 -18.08 5.73 -12.18
C PRO A 70 -18.60 4.58 -11.30
N PRO A 71 -18.70 4.77 -9.98
CA PRO A 71 -19.15 3.72 -9.07
C PRO A 71 -20.61 3.30 -9.32
N ASP A 72 -21.47 4.23 -9.78
CA ASP A 72 -22.86 3.94 -10.19
C ASP A 72 -22.98 2.98 -11.38
N THR A 73 -21.91 2.81 -12.16
CA THR A 73 -21.89 1.94 -13.34
C THR A 73 -21.35 0.54 -13.04
N VAL A 74 -20.96 0.27 -11.79
CA VAL A 74 -20.47 -1.04 -11.37
C VAL A 74 -21.68 -1.96 -11.20
N THR A 75 -21.75 -2.99 -12.03
CA THR A 75 -22.78 -4.03 -11.95
C THR A 75 -22.54 -4.93 -10.73
N PRO A 76 -23.56 -5.68 -10.25
CA PRO A 76 -23.37 -6.63 -9.16
C PRO A 76 -22.27 -7.67 -9.43
N ALA A 77 -22.17 -8.16 -10.67
CA ALA A 77 -21.14 -9.13 -11.04
C ALA A 77 -19.73 -8.51 -11.02
N GLU A 78 -19.57 -7.27 -11.49
CA GLU A 78 -18.30 -6.54 -11.39
C GLU A 78 -17.94 -6.25 -9.93
N PHE A 79 -18.93 -5.91 -9.10
CA PHE A 79 -18.73 -5.68 -7.68
C PHE A 79 -18.17 -6.93 -6.97
N GLU A 80 -18.74 -8.11 -7.22
CA GLU A 80 -18.20 -9.36 -6.65
C GLU A 80 -16.76 -9.66 -7.14
N GLN A 81 -16.43 -9.32 -8.39
CA GLN A 81 -15.05 -9.43 -8.87
C GLN A 81 -14.12 -8.45 -8.14
N LEU A 82 -14.56 -7.22 -7.87
CA LEU A 82 -13.79 -6.24 -7.12
C LEU A 82 -13.57 -6.71 -5.68
N VAL A 83 -14.60 -7.26 -5.02
CA VAL A 83 -14.51 -7.85 -3.67
C VAL A 83 -13.49 -8.99 -3.67
N SER A 84 -13.64 -9.98 -4.53
CA SER A 84 -12.73 -11.14 -4.59
C SER A 84 -11.27 -10.74 -4.86
N ARG A 85 -11.04 -9.77 -5.76
CA ARG A 85 -9.69 -9.24 -6.02
C ARG A 85 -9.14 -8.49 -4.81
N ALA A 86 -9.97 -7.70 -4.13
CA ALA A 86 -9.56 -6.96 -2.95
C ALA A 86 -9.23 -7.89 -1.78
N GLU A 87 -10.06 -8.89 -1.49
CA GLU A 87 -9.79 -9.92 -0.49
C GLU A 87 -8.41 -10.55 -0.71
N LYS A 88 -8.19 -11.08 -1.92
CA LYS A 88 -6.91 -11.72 -2.28
C LYS A 88 -5.72 -10.77 -2.18
N SER A 89 -5.90 -9.50 -2.54
CA SER A 89 -4.83 -8.51 -2.51
C SER A 89 -4.53 -8.01 -1.10
N LEU A 90 -5.51 -8.08 -0.19
CA LEU A 90 -5.45 -7.48 1.14
C LEU A 90 -5.36 -8.49 2.29
N GLU A 91 -5.49 -9.80 2.02
CA GLU A 91 -5.54 -10.88 3.04
C GLU A 91 -4.38 -10.87 4.06
N LYS A 92 -3.21 -10.35 3.67
CA LYS A 92 -1.99 -10.33 4.48
C LYS A 92 -1.83 -9.05 5.31
N TYR A 93 -2.74 -8.11 5.16
CA TYR A 93 -2.62 -6.77 5.72
C TYR A 93 -3.67 -6.51 6.81
N GLU A 94 -3.25 -5.74 7.81
CA GLU A 94 -4.16 -4.94 8.61
C GLU A 94 -4.43 -3.65 7.85
N ILE A 95 -5.70 -3.34 7.61
CA ILE A 95 -6.11 -2.30 6.67
C ILE A 95 -6.60 -1.09 7.44
N PHE A 96 -5.97 0.05 7.18
CA PHE A 96 -6.43 1.36 7.64
C PHE A 96 -7.10 2.04 6.45
N PHE A 97 -8.43 2.09 6.47
CA PHE A 97 -9.22 2.63 5.38
C PHE A 97 -9.52 4.12 5.62
N TYR A 98 -8.95 4.96 4.78
CA TYR A 98 -9.13 6.41 4.75
C TYR A 98 -10.40 6.79 4.00
N GLY A 99 -11.41 7.22 4.74
CA GLY A 99 -12.68 7.69 4.22
C GLY A 99 -13.61 8.14 5.35
N ASP A 100 -14.44 9.14 5.05
CA ASP A 100 -15.49 9.57 5.97
C ASP A 100 -16.78 8.83 5.63
N THR A 101 -17.10 7.77 6.37
CA THR A 101 -18.36 7.02 6.20
C THR A 101 -19.58 7.78 6.76
N GLY A 102 -19.36 8.87 7.51
CA GLY A 102 -20.42 9.77 7.97
C GLY A 102 -20.77 10.85 6.95
N ASP A 103 -19.98 11.04 5.90
CA ASP A 103 -20.28 11.97 4.82
C ASP A 103 -21.38 11.40 3.91
N SER A 104 -22.45 12.17 3.73
CA SER A 104 -23.53 11.92 2.76
C SER A 104 -23.05 11.65 1.32
N LYS A 105 -21.84 12.10 0.97
CA LYS A 105 -21.21 11.91 -0.34
C LYS A 105 -20.40 10.62 -0.42
N PHE A 106 -20.26 9.88 0.68
CA PHE A 106 -19.59 8.60 0.69
C PHE A 106 -20.45 7.59 -0.07
N HIS A 107 -19.92 7.11 -1.19
CA HIS A 107 -20.70 6.29 -2.11
C HIS A 107 -21.01 4.91 -1.50
N PRO A 108 -22.27 4.42 -1.59
CA PRO A 108 -22.66 3.12 -1.02
C PRO A 108 -21.81 1.94 -1.47
N LEU A 109 -21.30 1.97 -2.71
CA LEU A 109 -20.36 0.96 -3.22
C LEU A 109 -19.17 0.73 -2.29
N TYR A 110 -18.56 1.80 -1.75
CA TYR A 110 -17.40 1.68 -0.86
C TYR A 110 -17.81 1.19 0.53
N GLN A 111 -18.99 1.59 1.01
CA GLN A 111 -19.53 1.09 2.27
C GLN A 111 -19.76 -0.43 2.18
N ASN A 112 -20.47 -0.87 1.13
CA ASN A 112 -20.73 -2.28 0.87
C ASN A 112 -19.41 -3.06 0.72
N LEU A 113 -18.41 -2.50 0.03
CA LEU A 113 -17.09 -3.12 -0.08
C LEU A 113 -16.46 -3.34 1.30
N ILE A 114 -16.43 -2.30 2.15
CA ILE A 114 -15.84 -2.39 3.50
C ILE A 114 -16.56 -3.45 4.33
N GLU A 115 -17.90 -3.46 4.30
CA GLU A 115 -18.72 -4.46 5.00
C GLU A 115 -18.41 -5.87 4.51
N ARG A 116 -18.38 -6.09 3.20
CA ARG A 116 -18.06 -7.40 2.61
C ARG A 116 -16.67 -7.89 2.98
N LEU A 117 -15.67 -7.01 2.96
CA LEU A 117 -14.30 -7.38 3.35
C LEU A 117 -14.22 -7.68 4.86
N LYS A 118 -14.98 -6.97 5.70
CA LYS A 118 -15.07 -7.30 7.14
C LYS A 118 -15.75 -8.65 7.36
N ASP A 119 -16.82 -8.95 6.63
CA ASP A 119 -17.52 -10.24 6.68
C ASP A 119 -16.61 -11.40 6.24
N ALA A 120 -15.70 -11.14 5.28
CA ALA A 120 -14.66 -12.08 4.87
C ALA A 120 -13.49 -12.23 5.89
N GLY A 121 -13.54 -11.51 7.01
CA GLY A 121 -12.58 -11.63 8.11
C GLY A 121 -11.37 -10.68 8.02
N LEU A 122 -11.36 -9.71 7.11
CA LEU A 122 -10.27 -8.75 7.02
C LEU A 122 -10.36 -7.72 8.15
N LYS A 123 -9.21 -7.41 8.76
CA LYS A 123 -9.09 -6.41 9.82
C LYS A 123 -9.07 -5.01 9.20
N ILE A 124 -10.21 -4.32 9.25
CA ILE A 124 -10.36 -2.97 8.68
C ILE A 124 -10.68 -1.95 9.79
N THR A 125 -9.79 -0.99 9.96
CA THR A 125 -9.94 0.19 10.82
C THR A 125 -10.21 1.41 9.97
N LEU A 126 -11.30 2.14 10.23
CA LEU A 126 -11.66 3.37 9.51
C LEU A 126 -11.00 4.58 10.17
N PHE A 127 -10.56 5.53 9.36
CA PHE A 127 -10.07 6.83 9.84
C PHE A 127 -10.34 7.94 8.81
N SER A 128 -10.45 9.19 9.26
CA SER A 128 -10.90 10.32 8.44
C SER A 128 -9.90 11.50 8.36
N ASP A 129 -8.88 11.54 9.22
CA ASP A 129 -7.83 12.55 9.16
C ASP A 129 -6.52 11.94 8.61
N PRO A 130 -5.99 12.42 7.46
CA PRO A 130 -4.69 11.96 6.96
C PRO A 130 -3.53 12.29 7.89
N GLY A 131 -3.70 13.21 8.85
CA GLY A 131 -2.73 13.49 9.91
C GLY A 131 -2.44 12.29 10.81
N ASP A 132 -3.41 11.38 10.98
CA ASP A 132 -3.29 10.19 11.83
C ASP A 132 -2.40 9.11 11.21
N ILE A 133 -2.08 9.19 9.92
CA ILE A 133 -1.29 8.16 9.24
C ILE A 133 0.07 7.96 9.93
N ALA A 134 0.71 9.04 10.40
CA ALA A 134 1.99 8.95 11.07
C ALA A 134 1.90 8.21 12.41
N SER A 135 0.89 8.48 13.24
CA SER A 135 0.70 7.77 14.52
C SER A 135 0.29 6.32 14.28
N LEU A 136 -0.64 6.08 13.37
CA LEU A 136 -1.13 4.73 13.02
C LEU A 136 -0.04 3.85 12.40
N THR A 137 0.92 4.44 11.69
CA THR A 137 2.10 3.72 11.17
C THR A 137 3.01 3.30 12.34
N ASN A 138 3.22 4.19 13.31
CA ASN A 138 4.14 3.99 14.43
C ASN A 138 3.53 3.26 15.64
N GLU A 139 2.21 3.05 15.70
CA GLU A 139 1.58 2.27 16.77
C GLU A 139 2.04 0.81 16.73
N LYS A 140 3.02 0.51 17.58
CA LYS A 140 3.53 -0.79 18.02
C LYS A 140 3.63 -1.87 16.92
N SER A 141 4.75 -1.90 16.19
CA SER A 141 5.57 -3.10 16.38
C SER A 141 6.02 -3.04 17.83
N ASP A 142 5.74 -4.04 18.65
CA ASP A 142 6.39 -4.13 19.96
C ASP A 142 7.88 -3.93 19.75
N ILE A 143 8.36 -2.73 20.13
CA ILE A 143 9.78 -2.45 20.19
C ILE A 143 10.26 -3.42 21.25
N TYR A 144 10.90 -4.50 20.81
CA TYR A 144 11.67 -5.35 21.69
C TYR A 144 12.60 -4.43 22.46
N ASN A 145 12.33 -4.28 23.76
CA ASN A 145 13.16 -3.51 24.66
C ASN A 145 14.22 -4.48 25.21
N PRO A 146 15.49 -4.42 24.78
CA PRO A 146 16.53 -5.27 25.33
C PRO A 146 16.80 -5.06 26.83
N ARG A 147 16.16 -4.06 27.47
CA ARG A 147 16.18 -3.86 28.93
C ARG A 147 15.04 -4.53 29.68
N SER A 148 14.05 -5.13 29.00
CA SER A 148 13.13 -6.06 29.68
C SER A 148 13.87 -7.39 29.85
N GLY A 149 14.53 -7.53 31.00
CA GLY A 149 15.44 -8.63 31.32
C GLY A 149 14.76 -9.99 31.37
N VAL A 150 14.53 -10.61 30.21
CA VAL A 150 14.36 -12.05 30.09
C VAL A 150 15.37 -12.55 29.07
N LEU A 151 16.53 -12.90 29.62
CA LEU A 151 17.57 -13.69 29.01
C LEU A 151 16.99 -15.03 28.53
N PHE A 152 16.99 -15.27 27.22
CA PHE A 152 17.03 -16.64 26.71
C PHE A 152 18.21 -16.78 25.75
N LEU A 153 19.33 -17.17 26.37
CA LEU A 153 20.46 -17.81 25.72
C LEU A 153 19.96 -19.00 24.90
N THR A 154 20.11 -18.94 23.58
CA THR A 154 20.56 -20.12 22.82
C THR A 154 21.36 -19.67 21.60
N ILE A 155 22.57 -19.17 21.87
CA ILE A 155 23.69 -19.39 20.93
C ILE A 155 24.09 -20.86 21.11
N CYS A 156 23.90 -21.66 20.06
CA CYS A 156 24.61 -22.89 19.68
C CYS A 156 23.70 -23.63 18.67
N SER A 157 23.94 -23.52 17.37
CA SER A 157 24.84 -24.47 16.72
C SER A 157 25.33 -23.93 15.37
N PHE A 158 26.64 -23.68 15.31
CA PHE A 158 27.40 -23.53 14.07
C PHE A 158 27.24 -24.75 13.14
N ARG A 159 27.11 -24.53 11.83
CA ARG A 159 27.96 -25.18 10.80
C ARG A 159 27.79 -24.56 9.40
N LYS A 160 28.87 -23.88 8.95
CA LYS A 160 29.45 -23.76 7.59
C LYS A 160 28.51 -23.34 6.43
N ALA A 161 28.68 -22.14 5.83
CA ALA A 161 29.64 -21.81 4.74
C ALA A 161 29.29 -22.60 3.46
N GLU A 162 28.94 -22.08 2.29
CA GLU A 162 29.32 -20.87 1.52
C GLU A 162 28.24 -20.60 0.44
N GLU A 163 27.96 -19.33 0.11
CA GLU A 163 27.81 -18.82 -1.28
C GLU A 163 27.37 -17.34 -1.28
N GLY A 164 28.36 -16.46 -1.40
CA GLY A 164 28.33 -15.27 -2.28
C GLY A 164 27.27 -14.19 -2.12
N PHE A 165 27.34 -13.37 -1.07
CA PHE A 165 26.96 -11.95 -1.15
C PHE A 165 28.00 -11.10 -0.40
N PRO A 166 28.58 -10.05 -1.02
CA PRO A 166 29.48 -9.15 -0.30
C PRO A 166 28.66 -8.28 0.66
N TYR A 167 28.78 -8.55 1.95
CA TYR A 167 28.26 -7.70 3.01
C TYR A 167 29.29 -6.60 3.31
N TYR A 168 28.91 -5.35 3.15
CA TYR A 168 29.65 -4.22 3.69
C TYR A 168 29.11 -3.91 5.08
N ASN A 169 30.00 -3.96 6.07
CA ASN A 169 29.76 -3.55 7.44
C ASN A 169 30.17 -2.08 7.59
N GLU A 170 29.21 -1.20 7.76
CA GLU A 170 29.34 0.03 8.55
C GLU A 170 27.98 0.21 9.25
N ASP A 171 28.01 0.01 10.57
CA ASP A 171 26.97 0.25 11.57
C ASP A 171 25.65 -0.55 11.50
N ASP A 172 25.62 -1.61 12.33
CA ASP A 172 24.54 -2.49 12.81
C ASP A 172 23.06 -2.04 12.64
N THR A 173 22.59 -1.83 11.41
CA THR A 173 21.17 -1.79 11.10
C THR A 173 20.89 -2.46 9.75
N ILE A 174 20.23 -3.62 9.77
CA ILE A 174 19.69 -4.23 8.55
C ILE A 174 18.44 -3.45 8.16
N CYS A 175 18.62 -2.42 7.34
CA CYS A 175 17.53 -1.69 6.71
C CYS A 175 17.36 -2.16 5.26
N ALA A 176 16.21 -2.74 4.92
CA ALA A 176 15.82 -2.90 3.53
C ALA A 176 15.46 -1.52 2.95
N LYS A 177 16.44 -0.84 2.37
CA LYS A 177 16.24 0.46 1.72
C LYS A 177 15.70 0.25 0.31
N TYR A 178 14.50 0.75 0.03
CA TYR A 178 14.01 0.85 -1.35
C TYR A 178 14.87 1.88 -2.09
N LEU A 179 15.73 1.44 -3.00
CA LEU A 179 16.47 2.30 -3.90
C LEU A 179 15.67 2.47 -5.20
N PRO A 180 15.38 3.70 -5.65
CA PRO A 180 14.82 3.92 -6.97
C PRO A 180 15.88 3.60 -8.03
N ASP A 181 15.46 2.87 -9.07
CA ASP A 181 16.18 2.44 -10.26
C ASP A 181 17.54 3.15 -10.52
N ARG A 182 18.63 2.38 -10.38
CA ARG A 182 19.82 2.53 -11.22
C ARG A 182 20.13 1.19 -11.87
N ARG A 183 19.33 0.81 -12.85
CA ARG A 183 19.87 0.03 -13.97
C ARG A 183 20.72 1.00 -14.75
N ASP A 184 22.04 0.90 -14.62
CA ASP A 184 22.98 0.96 -15.73
C ASP A 184 24.41 0.86 -15.20
N GLN A 185 25.19 0.02 -15.89
CA GLN A 185 26.65 -0.18 -15.78
C GLN A 185 27.14 -1.25 -14.79
N ILE A 186 26.87 -2.52 -15.12
CA ILE A 186 27.88 -3.58 -14.91
C ILE A 186 28.52 -3.85 -16.26
N ILE A 187 29.65 -3.19 -16.53
CA ILE A 187 30.54 -3.56 -17.63
C ILE A 187 31.29 -4.81 -17.18
N SER A 188 31.02 -5.93 -17.84
CA SER A 188 31.84 -7.14 -17.68
C SER A 188 33.23 -6.89 -18.27
N LYS A 189 34.28 -6.98 -17.46
CA LYS A 189 35.62 -7.27 -17.96
C LYS A 189 36.06 -8.63 -17.43
N ARG A 190 36.08 -9.62 -18.32
CA ARG A 190 36.90 -10.83 -18.21
C ARG A 190 37.88 -10.84 -19.37
N LYS A 191 39.15 -10.60 -19.08
CA LYS A 191 40.30 -11.50 -19.31
C LYS A 191 41.54 -10.84 -18.75
#